data_AF-A0A7Y3FI42-F1
#
_entry.id   AF-A0A7Y3FI42-F1
#
_cell.length_a   1.000
_cell.length_b   1.000
_cell.length_c   1.000
_cell.angle_alpha   90.00
_cell.angle_beta   90.00
_cell.angle_gamma   90.00
#
_symmetry.space_group_name_H-M   'P 1'
#
loop_
_entity.id
_entity.type
_entity.pdbx_description
1 polymer ?
#
loop_
_entity_poly.entity_id
_entity_poly.type
_entity_poly.pdbx_seq_one_letter_code
_entity_poly.pdbx_strand_id
1 'polypeptide(L)' 'MRAAALVELGAELDTLTERMKRLPSTDPETFARADAICKVLRRGVEELKNGSLRPPPAAAGSSSDA' A
#
# COMPACT_ATOMS: atom_id res chain seq x y z
N MET A 1 -12.69 7.73 17.56
CA MET A 1 -13.20 7.46 16.19
C MET A 1 -12.08 7.25 15.17
N ARG A 2 -11.16 8.20 14.96
CA ARG A 2 -10.05 8.07 13.99
C ARG A 2 -9.18 6.81 14.14
N ALA A 3 -8.83 6.43 15.37
CA ALA A 3 -8.01 5.25 15.63
C ALA A 3 -8.71 3.93 15.22
N ALA A 4 -10.03 3.81 15.43
CA ALA A 4 -10.80 2.63 15.06
C ALA A 4 -10.86 2.47 13.53
N ALA A 5 -11.12 3.56 12.80
CA ALA A 5 -11.14 3.56 11.33
C ALA A 5 -9.77 3.15 10.73
N LEU A 6 -8.65 3.55 11.36
CA LEU A 6 -7.32 3.13 10.91
C LEU A 6 -7.02 1.66 11.18
N VAL A 7 -7.57 1.10 12.27
CA VAL A 7 -7.46 -0.34 12.56
C VAL A 7 -8.27 -1.15 11.54
N GLU A 8 -9.49 -0.74 11.24
CA GLU A 8 -10.35 -1.37 10.22
C GLU A 8 -9.69 -1.34 8.84
N LEU A 9 -9.17 -0.18 8.43
CA LEU A 9 -8.45 -0.03 7.16
C LEU A 9 -7.21 -0.94 7.08
N GLY A 10 -6.47 -1.11 8.19
CA GLY A 10 -5.36 -2.06 8.26
C GLY A 10 -5.80 -3.51 8.01
N ALA A 11 -6.91 -3.93 8.63
CA ALA A 11 -7.46 -5.27 8.47
C ALA A 11 -8.00 -5.54 7.06
N GLU A 12 -8.58 -4.52 6.41
CA GLU A 12 -9.02 -4.61 5.01
C GLU A 12 -7.84 -4.82 4.06
N LEU A 13 -6.73 -4.11 4.27
CA LEU A 13 -5.50 -4.27 3.49
C LEU A 13 -4.88 -5.66 3.65
N ASP A 14 -4.89 -6.21 4.87
CA ASP A 14 -4.48 -7.58 5.12
C ASP A 14 -5.35 -8.59 4.36
N THR A 15 -6.67 -8.41 4.41
CA THR A 15 -7.63 -9.26 3.71
C THR A 15 -7.42 -9.19 2.19
N LEU A 16 -7.19 -8.01 1.63
CA LEU A 16 -6.93 -7.82 0.21
C LEU A 16 -5.63 -8.53 -0.21
N THR A 17 -4.56 -8.36 0.57
CA THR A 17 -3.26 -8.98 0.32
C THR A 17 -3.39 -10.51 0.28
N GLU A 18 -4.13 -11.10 1.22
CA GLU A 18 -4.37 -12.55 1.25
C GLU A 18 -5.24 -13.05 0.08
N ARG A 19 -6.24 -12.27 -0.33
CA ARG A 19 -7.05 -12.59 -1.52
C ARG A 19 -6.21 -12.59 -2.78
N MET A 20 -5.32 -11.61 -2.94
CA MET A 20 -4.45 -11.52 -4.10
C MET A 20 -3.50 -12.70 -4.24
N LYS A 21 -2.94 -13.21 -3.13
CA LYS A 21 -2.05 -14.39 -3.15
C LYS A 21 -2.73 -15.66 -3.70
N ARG A 22 -4.07 -15.72 -3.63
CA ARG A 22 -4.88 -16.86 -4.08
C ARG A 22 -5.39 -16.70 -5.50
N LEU A 23 -5.27 -15.51 -6.09
CA LEU A 23 -5.66 -15.31 -7.47
C LEU A 23 -4.69 -16.09 -8.37
N PRO A 24 -5.19 -16.88 -9.33
CA PRO A 24 -4.34 -17.47 -10.35
C PRO A 24 -3.73 -16.32 -11.15
N SER A 25 -2.46 -16.03 -10.88
CA SER A 25 -1.71 -14.99 -11.59
C SER A 25 -1.36 -15.52 -12.99
N THR A 26 -2.02 -14.99 -14.00
CA THR A 26 -1.58 -15.12 -15.40
C THR A 26 -0.42 -14.16 -15.72
N ASP A 27 -0.23 -13.14 -14.88
CA ASP A 27 0.84 -12.16 -14.99
C ASP A 27 1.46 -11.85 -13.61
N PRO A 28 2.71 -12.31 -13.35
CA PRO A 28 3.45 -12.02 -12.12
C PRO A 28 3.72 -10.53 -11.89
N GLU A 29 3.81 -9.72 -12.94
CA GLU A 29 4.13 -8.29 -12.84
C GLU A 29 2.96 -7.50 -12.25
N THR A 30 1.73 -7.83 -12.67
CA THR A 30 0.50 -7.28 -12.08
C THR A 30 0.37 -7.61 -10.59
N PHE A 31 0.68 -8.85 -10.20
CA PHE A 31 0.70 -9.22 -8.78
C PHE A 31 1.73 -8.39 -7.99
N ALA A 32 2.96 -8.27 -8.51
CA ALA A 32 4.02 -7.50 -7.87
C ALA A 32 3.65 -6.01 -7.70
N ARG A 33 3.03 -5.39 -8.73
CA ARG A 33 2.53 -4.01 -8.65
C ARG A 33 1.47 -3.84 -7.57
N ALA A 34 0.48 -4.73 -7.54
CA ALA A 34 -0.59 -4.63 -6.56
C ALA A 34 -0.11 -4.91 -5.12
N ASP A 35 0.86 -5.82 -4.93
CA ASP A 35 1.50 -6.06 -3.63
C ASP A 35 2.29 -4.83 -3.16
N ALA A 36 3.02 -4.17 -4.07
CA ALA A 36 3.70 -2.91 -3.77
C ALA A 36 2.73 -1.80 -3.32
N ILE A 37 1.56 -1.68 -3.96
CA ILE A 37 0.51 -0.73 -3.56
C ILE A 37 0.00 -1.06 -2.16
N CYS A 38 -0.30 -2.33 -1.86
CA CYS A 38 -0.77 -2.75 -0.53
C CYS A 38 0.26 -2.43 0.57
N LYS A 39 1.55 -2.59 0.29
CA LYS A 39 2.65 -2.22 1.21
C LYS A 39 2.71 -0.71 1.48
N VAL A 40 2.55 0.12 0.44
CA VAL A 40 2.52 1.59 0.60
C VAL A 40 1.33 2.03 1.44
N LEU A 41 0.13 1.49 1.16
CA LEU A 41 -1.08 1.82 1.91
C LEU A 41 -0.94 1.41 3.38
N ARG A 42 -0.42 0.21 3.65
CA ARG A 42 -0.18 -0.28 5.02
C ARG A 42 0.77 0.64 5.78
N ARG A 43 1.86 1.05 5.15
CA ARG A 43 2.81 2.00 5.74
C ARG A 43 2.13 3.32 6.08
N GLY A 44 1.31 3.86 5.18
CA GLY A 44 0.56 5.09 5.41
C GLY A 44 -0.43 4.99 6.59
N VAL A 45 -1.10 3.84 6.75
CA VAL A 45 -1.98 3.57 7.90
C VAL A 45 -1.20 3.57 9.21
N GLU A 46 -0.05 2.90 9.27
CA GLU A 46 0.80 2.89 10.47
C GLU A 46 1.36 4.28 10.80
N GLU A 47 1.79 5.01 9.78
CA GLU A 47 2.24 6.40 9.91
C GLU A 47 1.13 7.31 10.47
N LEU A 48 -0.09 7.17 9.98
CA LEU A 48 -1.27 7.87 10.49
C LEU A 48 -1.64 7.48 11.92
N LYS A 49 -1.51 6.19 12.29
CA LYS A 49 -1.74 5.70 13.67
C LYS A 49 -0.73 6.30 14.64
N ASN A 50 0.52 6.43 14.20
CA ASN A 50 1.63 6.95 15.00
C ASN A 50 1.72 8.49 14.97
N GLY A 51 0.80 9.18 14.29
CA GLY A 51 0.81 10.64 14.15
C GLY A 51 1.98 11.19 13.32
N SER A 52 2.65 10.34 12.54
CA SER A 52 3.82 10.68 11.75
C SER A 52 3.47 10.59 10.26
N LEU A 53 2.92 11.66 9.69
CA LEU A 53 2.74 11.77 8.24
C LEU A 53 4.09 12.10 7.59
N ARG A 54 4.92 11.08 7.34
CA ARG A 54 6.07 11.28 6.46
C ARG A 54 5.56 11.33 5.01
N PRO A 55 6.05 12.27 4.19
CA PRO A 55 5.74 12.24 2.77
C PRO A 55 6.14 10.88 2.18
N PRO A 56 5.37 10.35 1.20
CA PRO A 56 5.85 9.21 0.43
C PRO A 56 7.22 9.57 -0.16
N PRO A 57 8.16 8.60 -0.26
CA PRO A 57 9.44 8.87 -0.89
C PRO A 57 9.16 9.43 -2.29
N ALA A 58 9.75 10.58 -2.61
CA ALA A 58 9.63 11.17 -3.93
C ALA A 58 9.98 10.10 -4.97
N ALA A 59 9.09 9.88 -5.95
CA ALA A 59 9.40 9.02 -7.07
C ALA A 59 10.69 9.56 -7.70
N ALA A 60 11.77 8.80 -7.56
CA ALA A 60 13.04 9.16 -8.16
C ALA A 60 12.85 9.09 -9.69
N GLY A 61 12.93 10.25 -10.35
CA GLY A 61 13.15 10.36 -11.78
C GLY A 61 11.90 10.43 -12.64
N SER A 62 11.50 11.64 -12.99
CA SER A 62 11.01 11.94 -14.34
C SER A 62 11.57 13.29 -14.77
N SER A 63 12.89 13.36 -14.92
CA SER A 63 13.52 14.40 -15.75
C SER A 63 13.57 13.88 -17.18
N SER A 64 12.53 14.16 -17.96
CA SER A 64 12.62 14.09 -19.41
C SER A 64 12.71 15.53 -19.91
N ASP A 65 13.94 16.04 -20.00
CA ASP A 65 14.28 17.11 -20.93
C ASP A 65 14.53 16.45 -22.29
N ALA A 66 13.68 16.75 -23.27
CA ALA A 66 13.90 16.55 -24.70
C ALA A 66 13.13 17.62 -25.47
#